data_AF-A0A6V7L2U4-F1
#
_entry.id   AF-A0A6V7L2U4-F1
#
_cell.length_a   1.000
_cell.length_b   1.000
_cell.length_c   1.000
_cell.angle_alpha   90.00
_cell.angle_beta   90.00
_cell.angle_gamma   90.00
#
_symmetry.space_group_name_H-M   'P 1'
#
loop_
_entity.id
_entity.type
_entity.pdbx_description
1 polymer ?
#
loop_
_entity_poly.entity_id
_entity_poly.type
_entity_poly.pdbx_seq_one_letter_code
_entity_poly.pdbx_strand_id
1 'polypeptide(L)'
;GVDLTNIIKDLVLGENEDVIQTSLQKIITSIENGNYDDLSSTLEKFKTELDKDIARRMYAAKENAYTVLLDLLEKTDNNIFILKPAIKTMTSLMTGHPDLLDDRGVKLQI
;
A
#
# COMPACT_ATOMS: atom_id res chain seq x y z
N GLY A 1 -1.74 40.53 -4.01
CA GLY A 1 -1.22 39.32 -4.67
C GLY A 1 -1.97 38.16 -4.08
N VAL A 2 -2.51 37.27 -4.90
CA VAL A 2 -3.14 36.05 -4.40
C VAL A 2 -2.01 35.05 -4.18
N ASP A 3 -1.75 34.69 -2.94
CA ASP A 3 -0.77 33.67 -2.56
C ASP A 3 -1.20 32.30 -3.09
N LEU A 4 -0.77 32.02 -4.32
CA LEU A 4 -1.02 30.78 -5.07
C LEU A 4 -0.28 29.55 -4.52
N THR A 5 0.50 29.70 -3.45
CA THR A 5 1.36 28.63 -2.91
C THR A 5 0.56 27.51 -2.22
N ASN A 6 -0.69 27.77 -1.79
CA ASN A 6 -1.53 26.74 -1.17
C ASN A 6 -2.35 25.91 -2.16
N ILE A 7 -2.55 26.35 -3.40
CA ILE A 7 -3.36 25.60 -4.39
C ILE A 7 -2.55 24.46 -5.01
N ILE A 8 -1.23 24.62 -5.14
CA ILE A 8 -0.36 23.59 -5.74
C ILE A 8 -0.21 22.38 -4.80
N LYS A 9 -0.25 22.58 -3.47
CA LYS A 9 -0.17 21.48 -2.51
C LYS A 9 -1.39 20.56 -2.57
N ASP A 10 -2.58 21.11 -2.78
CA ASP A 10 -3.83 20.34 -2.80
C ASP A 10 -3.99 19.55 -4.12
N LEU A 11 -3.64 20.17 -5.25
CA LEU A 11 -3.72 19.52 -6.57
C LEU A 11 -2.71 18.37 -6.72
N VAL A 12 -1.52 18.51 -6.13
CA VAL A 12 -0.52 17.44 -6.13
C VAL A 12 -0.95 16.31 -5.20
N LEU A 13 -1.65 16.56 -4.09
CA LEU A 13 -2.14 15.48 -3.22
C LEU A 13 -3.21 14.63 -3.91
N GLY A 14 -4.17 15.22 -4.62
CA GLY A 14 -5.24 14.49 -5.32
C GLY A 14 -4.72 13.49 -6.35
N GLU A 15 -3.80 13.90 -7.23
CA GLU A 15 -3.24 13.01 -8.26
C GLU A 15 -2.41 11.85 -7.66
N ASN A 16 -1.83 12.07 -6.47
CA ASN A 16 -1.02 11.07 -5.79
C ASN A 16 -1.83 10.10 -4.92
N GLU A 17 -2.93 10.56 -4.32
CA GLU A 17 -3.92 9.72 -3.62
C GLU A 17 -4.58 8.75 -4.61
N ASP A 18 -4.89 9.22 -5.83
CA ASP A 18 -5.40 8.41 -6.93
C ASP A 18 -4.48 7.22 -7.28
N VAL A 19 -3.15 7.39 -7.27
CA VAL A 19 -2.21 6.30 -7.60
C VAL A 19 -2.19 5.23 -6.51
N ILE A 20 -2.26 5.63 -5.24
CA ILE A 20 -2.32 4.71 -4.09
C ILE A 20 -3.61 3.92 -4.15
N GLN A 21 -4.75 4.61 -4.30
CA GLN A 21 -6.05 3.98 -4.39
C GLN A 21 -6.16 3.04 -5.61
N THR A 22 -5.69 3.48 -6.78
CA THR A 22 -5.66 2.66 -8.00
C THR A 22 -4.79 1.42 -7.85
N SER A 23 -3.62 1.56 -7.23
CA SER A 23 -2.72 0.42 -6.99
C SER A 23 -3.33 -0.56 -5.98
N LEU A 24 -3.98 -0.05 -4.93
CA LEU A 24 -4.67 -0.87 -3.95
C LEU A 24 -5.85 -1.63 -4.56
N GLN A 25 -6.69 -0.97 -5.36
CA GLN A 25 -7.79 -1.59 -6.09
C GLN A 25 -7.31 -2.68 -7.05
N LYS A 26 -6.18 -2.47 -7.73
CA LYS A 26 -5.55 -3.52 -8.55
C LYS A 26 -5.13 -4.72 -7.71
N ILE A 27 -4.54 -4.50 -6.54
CA ILE A 27 -4.17 -5.59 -5.62
C ILE A 27 -5.42 -6.39 -5.21
N ILE A 28 -6.50 -5.71 -4.79
CA ILE A 28 -7.78 -6.34 -4.45
C ILE A 28 -8.32 -7.15 -5.63
N THR A 29 -8.33 -6.57 -6.83
CA THR A 29 -8.82 -7.21 -8.05
C THR A 29 -7.99 -8.44 -8.41
N SER A 30 -6.67 -8.40 -8.21
CA SER A 30 -5.77 -9.56 -8.38
C SER A 30 -6.07 -10.67 -7.38
N ILE A 31 -6.34 -10.33 -6.12
CA ILE A 31 -6.73 -11.26 -5.05
C ILE A 31 -8.08 -11.92 -5.37
N GLU A 32 -9.06 -11.16 -5.86
CA GLU A 32 -10.40 -11.67 -6.21
C GLU A 32 -10.38 -12.57 -7.45
N ASN A 33 -9.64 -12.18 -8.48
CA ASN A 33 -9.53 -12.94 -9.72
C ASN A 33 -8.51 -14.09 -9.65
N GLY A 34 -7.68 -14.16 -8.60
CA GLY A 34 -6.56 -15.10 -8.52
C GLY A 34 -5.51 -14.89 -9.61
N ASN A 35 -5.46 -13.68 -10.21
CA ASN A 35 -4.52 -13.34 -11.27
C ASN A 35 -3.40 -12.45 -10.72
N TYR A 36 -2.18 -12.98 -10.73
CA TYR A 36 -1.04 -12.37 -10.09
C TYR A 36 0.08 -11.94 -11.05
N ASP A 37 -0.13 -12.03 -12.38
CA ASP A 37 0.90 -11.75 -13.40
C ASP A 37 1.56 -10.36 -13.23
N ASP A 38 0.76 -9.32 -12.96
CA ASP A 38 1.21 -7.94 -12.77
C ASP A 38 1.27 -7.49 -11.31
N LEU A 39 1.01 -8.40 -10.37
CA LEU A 39 0.86 -8.03 -8.97
C LEU A 39 2.19 -7.60 -8.36
N SER A 40 3.31 -8.24 -8.74
CA SER A 40 4.64 -7.84 -8.26
C SER A 40 4.98 -6.40 -8.65
N SER A 41 4.76 -6.04 -9.93
CA SER A 41 4.99 -4.69 -10.44
C SER A 41 4.07 -3.67 -9.77
N THR A 42 2.82 -4.06 -9.51
CA THR A 42 1.84 -3.22 -8.79
C THR A 42 2.25 -2.99 -7.34
N LEU A 43 2.73 -4.02 -6.64
CA LEU A 43 3.23 -3.92 -5.27
C LEU A 43 4.49 -3.06 -5.17
N GLU A 44 5.41 -3.14 -6.14
CA GLU A 44 6.60 -2.30 -6.19
C GLU A 44 6.26 -0.83 -6.44
N LYS A 45 5.31 -0.55 -7.35
CA LYS A 45 4.77 0.81 -7.55
C LYS A 45 4.11 1.32 -6.29
N PHE A 46 3.23 0.52 -5.69
CA PHE A 46 2.55 0.89 -4.45
C PHE A 46 3.56 1.20 -3.35
N LYS A 47 4.56 0.33 -3.15
CA LYS A 47 5.68 0.57 -2.21
C LYS A 47 6.39 1.89 -2.50
N THR A 48 6.70 2.16 -3.77
CA THR A 48 7.41 3.38 -4.15
C THR A 48 6.60 4.62 -3.83
N GLU A 49 5.27 4.58 -4.05
CA GLU A 49 4.38 5.67 -3.64
C GLU A 49 4.32 5.83 -2.13
N LEU A 50 4.22 4.74 -1.37
CA LEU A 50 4.26 4.77 0.09
C LEU A 50 5.59 5.32 0.61
N ASP A 51 6.71 5.10 -0.10
CA ASP A 51 8.03 5.54 0.35
C ASP A 51 8.31 7.03 0.13
N LYS A 52 7.52 7.69 -0.72
CA LYS A 52 7.69 9.13 -1.02
C LYS A 52 7.42 10.02 0.19
N ASP A 53 6.29 9.82 0.87
CA ASP A 53 5.83 10.71 1.94
C ASP A 53 5.01 9.98 3.01
N ILE A 54 5.08 10.44 4.26
CA ILE A 54 4.31 9.86 5.37
C ILE A 54 2.79 10.03 5.20
N ALA A 55 2.34 11.12 4.55
CA ALA A 55 0.92 11.37 4.28
C ALA A 55 0.32 10.26 3.40
N ARG A 56 1.08 9.76 2.44
CA ARG A 56 0.69 8.66 1.54
C ARG A 56 0.55 7.33 2.29
N ARG A 57 1.48 7.05 3.22
CA ARG A 57 1.39 5.89 4.12
C ARG A 57 0.14 5.95 4.99
N MET A 58 -0.12 7.13 5.56
CA MET A 58 -1.29 7.35 6.40
C MET A 58 -2.60 7.23 5.60
N TYR A 59 -2.63 7.74 4.37
CA TYR A 59 -3.77 7.60 3.47
C TYR A 59 -4.03 6.13 3.12
N ALA A 60 -2.99 5.40 2.67
CA ALA A 60 -3.11 3.97 2.39
C ALA A 60 -3.56 3.16 3.62
N ALA A 61 -3.06 3.50 4.81
CA ALA A 61 -3.49 2.89 6.06
C ALA A 61 -4.98 3.15 6.35
N LYS A 62 -5.47 4.38 6.14
CA LYS A 62 -6.90 4.72 6.25
C LYS A 62 -7.76 3.95 5.26
N GLU A 63 -7.23 3.70 4.06
CA GLU A 63 -7.87 2.91 3.00
C GLU A 63 -7.77 1.38 3.22
N ASN A 64 -7.43 0.91 4.43
CA ASN A 64 -7.28 -0.52 4.76
C ASN A 64 -6.22 -1.27 3.93
N ALA A 65 -5.20 -0.58 3.40
CA ALA A 65 -4.14 -1.23 2.65
C ALA A 65 -3.44 -2.34 3.42
N TYR A 66 -3.34 -2.20 4.74
CA TYR A 66 -2.80 -3.22 5.63
C TYR A 66 -3.61 -4.54 5.55
N THR A 67 -4.92 -4.46 5.72
CA THR A 67 -5.82 -5.62 5.65
C THR A 67 -5.75 -6.29 4.30
N VAL A 68 -5.72 -5.52 3.21
CA VAL A 68 -5.60 -6.05 1.84
C VAL A 68 -4.27 -6.78 1.61
N LEU A 69 -3.17 -6.21 2.08
CA LEU A 69 -1.86 -6.87 2.01
C LEU A 69 -1.81 -8.15 2.86
N LEU A 70 -2.49 -8.16 4.02
CA LEU A 70 -2.61 -9.35 4.84
C LEU A 70 -3.41 -10.45 4.13
N ASP A 71 -4.57 -10.09 3.55
CA ASP A 71 -5.40 -11.00 2.76
C ASP A 71 -4.63 -11.58 1.57
N LEU A 72 -3.80 -10.74 0.93
CA LEU A 72 -2.92 -11.18 -0.13
C LEU A 72 -1.94 -12.24 0.36
N LEU A 73 -1.28 -12.01 1.51
CA LEU A 73 -0.32 -12.97 2.09
C LEU A 73 -1.01 -14.29 2.46
N GLU A 74 -2.20 -14.23 3.06
CA GLU A 74 -3.01 -15.42 3.40
C GLU A 74 -3.43 -16.21 2.15
N LYS A 75 -3.73 -15.54 1.02
CA LYS A 75 -4.11 -16.22 -0.23
C LYS A 75 -2.95 -16.68 -1.11
N THR A 76 -1.77 -16.08 -0.96
CA THR A 76 -0.59 -16.35 -1.80
C THR A 76 0.45 -17.23 -1.12
N ASP A 77 0.05 -18.00 -0.09
CA ASP A 77 0.84 -18.85 0.82
C ASP A 77 1.99 -19.67 0.17
N ASN A 78 1.96 -19.91 -1.14
CA ASN A 78 3.00 -20.65 -1.89
C ASN A 78 3.74 -19.87 -3.00
N ASN A 79 3.50 -18.57 -3.19
CA ASN A 79 4.13 -17.79 -4.26
C ASN A 79 5.14 -16.76 -3.71
N ILE A 80 6.39 -17.22 -3.53
CA ILE A 80 7.52 -16.42 -3.02
C ILE A 80 7.72 -15.13 -3.83
N PHE A 81 7.40 -15.14 -5.14
CA PHE A 81 7.54 -13.98 -6.00
C PHE A 81 6.55 -12.86 -5.67
N ILE A 82 5.43 -13.17 -5.02
CA ILE A 82 4.41 -12.20 -4.57
C ILE A 82 4.60 -11.89 -3.08
N LEU A 83 4.88 -12.93 -2.29
CA LEU A 83 5.13 -12.83 -0.84
C LEU A 83 6.24 -11.83 -0.53
N LYS A 84 7.37 -11.90 -1.24
CA LYS A 84 8.51 -11.01 -1.00
C LYS A 84 8.20 -9.52 -1.24
N PRO A 85 7.64 -9.10 -2.40
CA PRO A 85 7.21 -7.72 -2.58
C PRO A 85 6.08 -7.34 -1.63
N ALA A 86 5.10 -8.22 -1.36
CA ALA A 86 4.01 -7.92 -0.43
C ALA A 86 4.50 -7.61 1.00
N ILE A 87 5.38 -8.45 1.55
CA ILE A 87 6.00 -8.21 2.88
C ILE A 87 6.83 -6.94 2.87
N LYS A 88 7.60 -6.67 1.81
CA LYS A 88 8.38 -5.42 1.69
C LYS A 88 7.49 -4.19 1.66
N THR A 89 6.39 -4.25 0.93
CA THR A 89 5.41 -3.17 0.82
C THR A 89 4.71 -2.94 2.16
N MET A 90 4.33 -4.02 2.86
CA MET A 90 3.79 -3.97 4.21
C MET A 90 4.78 -3.35 5.20
N THR A 91 6.06 -3.73 5.10
CA THR A 91 7.13 -3.13 5.90
C THR A 91 7.28 -1.63 5.61
N SER A 92 7.24 -1.21 4.35
CA SER A 92 7.26 0.21 3.98
C SER A 92 6.04 0.97 4.50
N LEU A 93 4.85 0.37 4.51
CA LEU A 93 3.64 0.94 5.11
C LEU A 93 3.81 1.14 6.62
N MET A 94 4.42 0.17 7.30
CA MET A 94 4.69 0.19 8.75
C MET A 94 5.89 1.06 9.15
N THR A 95 6.81 1.33 8.23
CA THR A 95 8.01 2.11 8.51
C THR A 95 7.60 3.55 8.82
N GLY A 96 7.77 3.98 10.07
CA GLY A 96 7.42 5.33 10.55
C GLY A 96 6.21 5.41 11.47
N HIS A 97 5.38 4.36 11.55
CA HIS A 97 4.31 4.22 12.54
C HIS A 97 4.16 2.76 12.99
N PRO A 98 4.95 2.31 13.97
CA PRO A 98 4.79 0.99 14.57
C PRO A 98 3.44 0.85 15.32
N ASP A 99 2.79 1.96 15.69
CA ASP A 99 1.44 1.99 16.27
C ASP A 99 0.33 1.50 15.33
N LEU A 100 0.62 1.34 14.03
CA LEU A 100 -0.33 0.77 13.07
C LEU A 100 -0.39 -0.77 13.12
N LEU A 101 0.41 -1.40 13.98
CA LEU A 101 0.35 -2.83 14.28
C LEU A 101 -0.94 -3.14 15.04
N ASP A 102 -1.99 -3.48 14.30
CA ASP A 102 -3.14 -4.18 14.86
C ASP A 102 -2.70 -5.59 15.28
N ASP A 103 -3.31 -6.17 16.32
CA ASP A 103 -2.97 -7.48 16.93
C ASP A 103 -2.79 -8.62 15.90
N ARG A 104 -3.40 -8.51 14.70
CA ARG A 104 -3.23 -9.45 13.59
C ARG A 104 -1.80 -9.48 13.02
N GLY A 105 -1.07 -8.36 13.01
CA GLY A 105 0.30 -8.27 12.46
C GLY A 105 1.37 -8.86 13.34
N VAL A 106 1.20 -8.73 14.66
CA VAL A 106 2.07 -9.36 15.65
C VAL A 106 2.02 -10.89 15.53
N LYS A 107 0.87 -11.43 15.15
CA LYS A 107 0.65 -12.89 14.97
C LYS A 107 1.34 -13.49 13.75
N LEU A 108 1.65 -12.70 12.72
CA LEU A 108 2.30 -13.20 11.50
C LEU A 108 3.83 -13.32 11.64
N GLN A 109 4.40 -12.83 12.75
CA GLN A 109 5.83 -12.79 13.02
C GLN A 109 6.33 -13.93 13.95
N ILE A 110 5.47 -14.91 14.27
CA ILE A 110 5.81 -16.06 15.13
C ILE A 110 5.81 -17.39 14.39
#